data_AF-A0A5J6YND3-F1
#
_entry.id   AF-A0A5J6YND3-F1
#
_cell.length_a   1.000
_cell.length_b   1.000
_cell.length_c   1.000
_cell.angle_alpha   90.00
_cell.angle_beta   90.00
_cell.angle_gamma   90.00
#
_symmetry.space_group_name_H-M   'P 1'
#
loop_
_entity.id
_entity.type
_entity.pdbx_description
1 polymer ?
#
loop_
_entity_poly.entity_id
_entity_poly.type
_entity_poly.pdbx_seq_one_letter_code
_entity_poly.pdbx_strand_id
1 'polypeptide(L)'
;MRRSKNYATVKDVNTGQRRKLHRVLAEHALGRPLLPGEVVHHKDGDCTNNAIENLIVLPSQRYHAHIEYHLRCTRRGMPFLFPELLSGVQQERPGTLFEYLH
;
A
#
# COMPACT_ATOMS: atom_id res chain seq x y z
N MET A 1 7.62 18.92 11.87
CA MET A 1 6.22 19.02 11.40
C MET A 1 5.89 17.82 10.52
N ARG A 2 4.76 17.13 10.73
CA ARG A 2 4.25 16.15 9.75
C ARG A 2 3.79 16.94 8.52
N ARG A 3 4.42 16.76 7.36
CA ARG A 3 3.85 17.26 6.09
C ARG A 3 2.51 16.55 5.86
N SER A 4 1.47 17.30 5.54
CA SER A 4 0.21 16.71 5.09
C SER A 4 0.44 15.99 3.77
N LYS A 5 -0.12 14.78 3.61
CA LYS A 5 -0.05 14.03 2.35
C LYS A 5 -1.10 14.60 1.39
N ASN A 6 -0.65 15.16 0.27
CA ASN A 6 -1.53 15.66 -0.78
C ASN A 6 -1.79 14.55 -1.80
N TYR A 7 -2.95 13.90 -1.68
CA TYR A 7 -3.33 12.83 -2.59
C TYR A 7 -4.02 13.37 -3.83
N ALA A 8 -3.66 12.82 -5.00
CA ALA A 8 -4.44 13.02 -6.22
C ALA A 8 -5.88 12.48 -6.03
N THR A 9 -6.85 13.16 -6.64
CA THR A 9 -8.27 12.82 -6.55
C THR A 9 -8.92 12.85 -7.93
N VAL A 10 -9.87 11.96 -8.14
CA VAL A 10 -10.68 11.85 -9.36
C VAL A 10 -12.15 12.05 -9.02
N LYS A 11 -12.92 12.65 -9.93
CA LYS A 11 -14.36 12.76 -9.77
C LYS A 11 -15.01 11.51 -10.33
N ASP A 12 -15.78 10.82 -9.50
CA ASP A 12 -16.61 9.71 -9.91
C ASP A 12 -17.75 10.25 -10.79
N VAL A 13 -17.90 9.70 -12.00
CA VAL A 13 -18.88 10.18 -12.98
C VAL A 13 -20.31 9.83 -12.59
N ASN A 14 -20.52 8.74 -11.86
CA ASN A 14 -21.84 8.24 -11.51
C ASN A 14 -22.38 8.94 -10.26
N THR A 15 -21.53 9.12 -9.26
CA THR A 15 -21.93 9.71 -7.97
C THR A 15 -21.61 11.20 -7.86
N GLY A 16 -20.75 11.72 -8.75
CA GLY A 16 -20.24 13.08 -8.69
C GLY A 16 -19.22 13.32 -7.57
N GLN A 17 -18.96 12.33 -6.72
CA GLN A 17 -18.10 12.46 -5.54
C GLN A 17 -16.61 12.43 -5.90
N ARG A 18 -15.78 13.13 -5.13
CA ARG A 18 -14.32 13.06 -5.28
C ARG A 18 -13.79 11.84 -4.54
N ARG A 19 -13.10 10.94 -5.25
CA ARG A 19 -12.44 9.77 -4.71
C ARG A 19 -10.92 9.92 -4.81
N LYS A 20 -10.17 9.32 -3.88
CA LYS A 20 -8.70 9.33 -3.92
C LYS A 20 -8.20 8.43 -5.05
N LEU A 21 -7.31 8.93 -5.90
CA LEU A 21 -6.86 8.23 -7.11
C LEU A 21 -6.24 6.86 -6.78
N HIS A 22 -5.28 6.78 -5.85
CA HIS A 22 -4.67 5.51 -5.44
C HIS A 22 -5.68 4.47 -4.95
N ARG A 23 -6.81 4.88 -4.34
CA ARG A 23 -7.85 3.93 -3.93
C ARG A 23 -8.57 3.37 -5.14
N VAL A 24 -8.92 4.22 -6.09
CA VAL A 24 -9.59 3.80 -7.34
C VAL A 24 -8.69 2.86 -8.13
N LEU A 25 -7.39 3.18 -8.25
CA LEU A 25 -6.43 2.32 -8.95
C LEU A 25 -6.24 0.98 -8.23
N ALA A 26 -6.18 0.96 -6.90
CA ALA A 26 -6.09 -0.27 -6.14
C ALA A 26 -7.36 -1.15 -6.28
N GLU A 27 -8.55 -0.55 -6.26
CA GLU A 27 -9.82 -1.26 -6.51
C GLU A 27 -9.84 -1.87 -7.93
N HIS A 28 -9.41 -1.09 -8.92
CA HIS A 28 -9.33 -1.56 -10.31
C HIS A 28 -8.35 -2.73 -10.44
N ALA A 29 -7.16 -2.64 -9.84
CA ALA A 29 -6.16 -3.70 -9.87
C ALA A 29 -6.64 -4.99 -9.16
N LEU A 30 -7.43 -4.85 -8.08
CA LEU A 30 -8.03 -5.99 -7.38
C LEU A 30 -9.25 -6.59 -8.10
N GLY A 31 -9.85 -5.87 -9.05
CA GLY A 31 -11.11 -6.26 -9.69
C GLY A 31 -12.31 -6.24 -8.74
N ARG A 32 -12.19 -5.60 -7.56
CA ARG A 32 -13.25 -5.50 -6.56
C ARG A 32 -13.14 -4.21 -5.75
N PRO A 33 -14.23 -3.72 -5.15
CA PRO A 33 -14.14 -2.61 -4.19
C PRO A 33 -13.28 -3.00 -2.98
N LEU A 34 -12.66 -1.99 -2.37
CA LEU A 34 -11.96 -2.14 -1.10
C LEU A 34 -12.97 -2.44 0.00
N LEU A 35 -12.68 -3.44 0.83
CA LEU A 35 -13.47 -3.80 1.98
C LEU A 35 -13.40 -2.70 3.05
N PRO A 36 -14.42 -2.60 3.93
CA PRO A 36 -14.33 -1.75 5.10
C PRO A 36 -13.09 -2.08 5.93
N GLY A 37 -12.24 -1.08 6.15
CA GLY A 37 -10.99 -1.23 6.91
C GLY A 37 -9.74 -1.44 6.06
N GLU A 38 -9.86 -1.81 4.79
CA GLU A 38 -8.70 -1.91 3.89
C GLU A 38 -8.08 -0.52 3.62
N VAL A 39 -6.75 -0.47 3.63
CA VAL A 39 -5.97 0.76 3.47
C VAL A 39 -4.90 0.57 2.40
N VAL A 40 -4.82 1.50 1.46
CA VAL A 40 -3.77 1.50 0.44
C VAL A 40 -2.52 2.19 0.98
N HIS A 41 -1.39 1.48 0.91
CA HIS A 41 -0.06 1.95 1.25
C HIS A 41 0.76 2.13 -0.03
N HIS A 42 1.65 3.12 -0.03
CA HIS A 42 2.60 3.36 -1.14
C HIS A 42 3.95 2.79 -0.70
N LYS A 43 4.49 1.81 -1.44
CA LYS A 43 5.70 1.05 -1.06
C LYS A 43 6.92 1.97 -0.92
N ASP A 44 7.06 2.95 -1.80
CA ASP A 44 8.13 3.96 -1.79
C ASP A 44 7.94 5.09 -0.76
N GLY A 45 6.74 5.22 -0.20
CA GLY A 45 6.36 6.29 0.72
C GLY A 45 6.00 7.63 0.05
N ASP A 46 6.03 7.72 -1.28
CA ASP A 46 5.61 8.88 -2.06
C ASP A 46 4.11 8.77 -2.43
N CYS A 47 3.29 9.66 -1.88
CA CYS A 47 1.85 9.67 -2.15
C CYS A 47 1.46 10.20 -3.54
N THR A 48 2.43 10.67 -4.33
CA THR A 48 2.24 11.13 -5.70
C THR A 48 2.52 10.04 -6.74
N ASN A 49 3.31 9.03 -6.38
CA ASN A 49 3.56 7.87 -7.23
C ASN A 49 2.41 6.86 -7.16
N ASN A 50 1.45 6.98 -8.08
CA ASN A 50 0.25 6.15 -8.12
C ASN A 50 0.39 4.93 -9.05
N ALA A 51 1.60 4.52 -9.43
CA ALA A 51 1.81 3.31 -10.22
C ALA A 51 1.25 2.09 -9.47
N ILE A 52 0.53 1.19 -10.17
CA ILE A 52 -0.18 0.06 -9.54
C ILE A 52 0.77 -0.82 -8.73
N GLU A 53 1.96 -1.09 -9.28
CA GLU A 53 3.06 -1.81 -8.63
C GLU A 53 3.58 -1.14 -7.34
N ASN A 54 3.41 0.18 -7.19
CA ASN A 54 3.76 0.92 -5.97
C ASN A 54 2.66 0.88 -4.91
N LEU A 55 1.45 0.41 -5.25
CA LEU A 55 0.32 0.35 -4.33
C LEU A 55 0.22 -1.05 -3.71
N ILE A 56 0.00 -1.10 -2.40
CA ILE A 56 -0.32 -2.33 -1.69
C ILE A 56 -1.55 -2.13 -0.82
N VAL A 57 -2.49 -3.07 -0.87
CA VAL A 57 -3.69 -3.05 -0.04
C VAL A 57 -3.42 -3.80 1.25
N LEU A 58 -3.56 -3.12 2.37
CA LEU A 58 -3.36 -3.65 3.70
C LEU A 58 -4.70 -3.90 4.38
N PRO A 59 -4.81 -4.96 5.22
CA PRO A 59 -6.10 -5.42 5.76
C PRO A 59 -6.70 -4.46 6.81
N SER A 60 -5.89 -3.58 7.41
CA SER A 60 -6.37 -2.64 8.41
C SER A 60 -5.47 -1.42 8.57
N GLN A 61 -6.05 -0.34 9.09
CA GLN A 61 -5.31 0.84 9.54
C GLN A 61 -4.28 0.51 10.64
N ARG A 62 -4.58 -0.45 11.52
CA ARG A 62 -3.64 -0.91 12.55
C ARG A 62 -2.40 -1.55 11.93
N TYR A 63 -2.61 -2.42 10.94
CA TYR A 63 -1.52 -3.06 10.22
C TYR A 63 -0.69 -2.00 9.47
N HIS A 64 -1.34 -1.08 8.75
CA HIS A 64 -0.65 0.05 8.11
C HIS A 64 0.22 0.85 9.10
N ALA A 65 -0.30 1.18 10.28
CA ALA A 65 0.46 1.93 11.29
C ALA A 65 1.67 1.14 11.83
N HIS A 66 1.53 -0.17 11.98
CA HIS A 66 2.60 -1.06 12.41
C HIS A 66 3.73 -1.13 11.37
N ILE A 67 3.40 -1.31 10.09
CA ILE A 67 4.34 -1.23 8.97
C ILE A 67 5.10 0.10 8.98
N GLU A 68 4.38 1.22 9.03
CA GLU A 68 4.96 2.57 9.05
C GLU A 68 5.89 2.82 10.24
N TYR A 69 5.59 2.21 11.39
CA TYR A 69 6.48 2.24 12.56
C TYR A 69 7.80 1.54 12.27
N HIS A 70 7.75 0.31 11.77
CA HIS A 70 8.96 -0.45 11.48
C HIS A 70 9.79 0.17 10.36
N LEU A 71 9.17 0.60 9.26
CA LEU A 71 9.87 1.31 8.18
C LEU A 71 10.58 2.57 8.70
N ARG A 72 9.99 3.28 9.68
CA ARG A 72 10.62 4.46 10.30
C ARG A 72 11.80 4.06 11.20
N CYS A 73 11.69 2.98 11.97
CA CYS A 73 12.79 2.48 12.79
C CYS A 73 13.97 2.02 11.90
N THR A 74 13.70 1.30 10.80
CA THR A 74 14.71 0.91 9.82
C THR A 74 15.42 2.13 9.21
N ARG A 75 14.69 3.16 8.78
CA ARG A 75 15.30 4.42 8.27
C ARG A 75 16.17 5.15 9.29
N ARG A 76 16.00 4.87 10.59
CA ARG A 76 16.82 5.41 11.68
C ARG A 76 18.00 4.51 12.06
N GLY A 77 18.22 3.41 11.34
CA GLY A 77 19.26 2.42 11.66
C GLY A 77 18.90 1.48 12.80
N MET A 78 17.62 1.40 13.18
CA MET A 78 17.12 0.50 14.22
C MET A 78 16.16 -0.52 13.60
N PRO A 79 16.66 -1.52 12.85
CA PRO A 79 15.79 -2.57 12.34
C PRO A 79 15.17 -3.33 13.52
N PHE A 80 13.95 -3.82 13.32
CA PHE A 80 13.37 -4.77 14.27
C PHE A 80 14.04 -6.13 14.13
N LEU A 81 13.78 -7.05 15.06
CA LEU A 81 14.51 -8.31 15.18
C LEU A 81 14.47 -9.21 13.92
N PHE A 82 13.45 -9.06 13.06
CA PHE A 82 13.23 -9.96 11.90
C PHE A 82 12.79 -9.21 10.63
N PRO A 83 13.64 -8.32 10.05
CA PRO A 83 13.30 -7.44 8.92
C PRO A 83 12.59 -8.13 7.74
N GLU A 84 12.89 -9.40 7.53
CA GLU A 84 12.37 -10.27 6.48
C GLU A 84 10.86 -10.50 6.60
N LEU A 85 10.28 -10.41 7.80
CA LEU A 85 8.82 -10.53 7.98
C LEU A 85 8.05 -9.38 7.32
N LEU A 86 8.70 -8.25 7.06
CA LEU A 86 8.12 -7.12 6.34
C LEU A 86 8.46 -7.12 4.84
N SER A 87 9.24 -8.08 4.35
CA SER A 87 9.62 -8.19 2.93
C SER A 87 8.40 -8.19 2.00
N GLY A 88 7.29 -8.83 2.40
CA GLY A 88 6.05 -8.88 1.61
C GLY A 88 5.37 -7.53 1.41
N VAL A 89 5.78 -6.49 2.16
CA VAL A 89 5.30 -5.11 1.95
C VAL A 89 6.22 -4.33 1.00
N GLN A 90 7.49 -4.70 0.90
CA GLN A 90 8.48 -3.98 0.10
C GLN A 90 8.82 -4.68 -1.23
N GLN A 91 8.58 -5.99 -1.35
CA GLN A 91 8.98 -6.81 -2.47
C GLN A 91 7.79 -7.59 -3.02
N GLU A 92 7.75 -7.72 -4.35
CA GLU A 92 6.87 -8.69 -5.00
C GLU A 92 7.45 -10.07 -4.76
N ARG A 93 6.64 -10.98 -4.20
CA ARG A 93 7.00 -12.39 -4.14
C ARG A 93 6.52 -13.01 -5.45
N PRO A 94 7.40 -13.53 -6.31
CA PRO A 94 6.96 -14.34 -7.45
C PRO A 94 6.06 -15.49 -6.95
N GLY A 95 5.00 -15.73 -7.70
CA GLY A 95 3.77 -16.32 -7.22
C GLY A 95 3.69 -17.83 -7.37
N THR A 96 3.60 -18.48 -6.21
CA THR A 96 3.04 -19.82 -5.92
C THR A 96 4.03 -20.97 -5.78
N LEU A 97 3.66 -21.91 -4.91
CA LEU A 97 4.36 -23.19 -4.66
C LEU A 97 4.63 -23.98 -5.96
N PHE A 98 3.89 -23.67 -7.02
CA PHE A 98 3.90 -24.37 -8.31
C PHE A 98 4.74 -23.67 -9.38
N GLU A 99 5.25 -22.44 -9.14
CA GLU A 99 6.10 -21.75 -10.12
C GLU A 99 7.43 -22.47 -10.41
N TYR A 100 7.86 -23.35 -9.50
CA TYR A 100 9.13 -24.09 -9.58
C TYR A 100 8.96 -25.59 -9.88
N LEU A 101 7.73 -26.05 -10.14
CA LEU A 101 7.46 -27.42 -10.56
C LEU A 101 7.53 -27.49 -12.09
N HIS A 102 8.66 -27.95 -12.62
CA HIS A 102 8.87 -28.31 -14.03
C HIS A 102 8.89 -29.82 -14.19
#